data_AF-A0ABD2TCF4-F1
#
_entry.id   AF-A0ABD2TCF4-F1
#
_cell.length_a   1.000
_cell.length_b   1.000
_cell.length_c   1.000
_cell.angle_alpha   90.00
_cell.angle_beta   90.00
_cell.angle_gamma   90.00
#
_symmetry.space_group_name_H-M   'P 1'
#
loop_
_entity.id
_entity.type
_entity.pdbx_description
1 polymer ?
#
loop_
_entity_poly.entity_id
_entity_poly.type
_entity_poly.pdbx_seq_one_letter_code
_entity_poly.pdbx_strand_id
1 'polypeptide(L)'
;LLTSLFLNISSTNLYSALAKKLGNPPNPLFSIFQVISFILDSSPKEKMRSKSQSPINVKLILIGIFLVFLLFWVLRSTYSPSPEQQTQSLDHSSVVSKSSSEDQETDEDHQSSSPSSSSSSAVACPSNTCNKISPSLANALVHYATSNVTPQQTLREISVSLRVLEKKSPCNFLVFGLGHDSLMWTALNHGGRTVFLEEDKSWIEQIQSQLPNLESYHVIYDTRITQADELMEIGMSNEDCKKVTDPRFSKCQLALKGLPQQVLEIDWDLIIVDAPTGWHDGAPGRMSAIYTAGLIARNKLDGETDVFVHDVDRIVEDQFSKAFLCESYLVEQEGRIRHFNIPSHRSRLGRPFCP
;
A
#
# COMPACT_ATOMS: atom_id res chain seq x y z
N LEU A 1 29.72 -2.27 2.62
CA LEU A 1 31.05 -2.66 3.16
C LEU A 1 31.03 -3.86 4.10
N LEU A 2 29.97 -4.11 4.91
CA LEU A 2 29.90 -5.30 5.78
C LEU A 2 29.66 -6.64 5.03
N THR A 3 28.97 -6.64 3.90
CA THR A 3 28.80 -7.83 3.04
C THR A 3 30.09 -8.24 2.30
N SER A 4 30.94 -7.26 1.98
CA SER A 4 32.28 -7.48 1.40
C SER A 4 33.26 -8.08 2.41
N LEU A 5 33.12 -7.78 3.71
CA LEU A 5 33.98 -8.33 4.76
C LEU A 5 33.67 -9.81 5.04
N PHE A 6 32.39 -10.19 5.03
CA PHE A 6 31.98 -11.58 5.28
C PHE A 6 32.37 -12.55 4.16
N LEU A 7 32.34 -12.09 2.89
CA LEU A 7 32.74 -12.91 1.75
C LEU A 7 34.27 -13.13 1.68
N ASN A 8 35.08 -12.15 2.12
CA ASN A 8 36.54 -12.27 2.10
C ASN A 8 37.11 -13.15 3.24
N ILE A 9 36.44 -13.20 4.39
CA ILE A 9 36.90 -14.02 5.53
C ILE A 9 36.57 -15.51 5.32
N SER A 10 35.53 -15.83 4.55
CA SER A 10 35.13 -17.23 4.31
C SER A 10 35.96 -17.91 3.21
N SER A 11 36.31 -17.19 2.14
CA SER A 11 37.09 -17.74 1.02
C SER A 11 38.55 -18.02 1.39
N THR A 12 39.18 -17.14 2.18
CA THR A 12 40.59 -17.24 2.59
C THR A 12 40.84 -18.40 3.56
N ASN A 13 39.91 -18.66 4.47
CA ASN A 13 40.01 -19.77 5.43
C ASN A 13 39.81 -21.14 4.78
N LEU A 14 38.91 -21.25 3.81
CA LEU A 14 38.66 -22.51 3.11
C LEU A 14 39.81 -22.90 2.19
N TYR A 15 40.40 -21.92 1.50
CA TYR A 15 41.56 -22.14 0.61
C TYR A 15 42.82 -22.54 1.40
N SER A 16 43.04 -21.90 2.56
CA SER A 16 44.12 -22.22 3.52
C SER A 16 44.01 -23.65 4.07
N ALA A 17 42.78 -24.08 4.42
CA ALA A 17 42.53 -25.43 4.93
C ALA A 17 42.73 -26.52 3.86
N LEU A 18 42.40 -26.24 2.59
CA LEU A 18 42.60 -27.16 1.47
C LEU A 18 44.08 -27.27 1.06
N ALA A 19 44.82 -26.16 1.03
CA ALA A 19 46.24 -26.14 0.69
C ALA A 19 47.11 -26.92 1.70
N LYS A 20 46.76 -26.87 3.00
CA LYS A 20 47.46 -27.62 4.07
C LYS A 20 47.25 -29.13 4.00
N LYS A 21 46.20 -29.63 3.34
CA LYS A 21 45.82 -31.05 3.34
C LYS A 21 46.18 -31.78 2.05
N LEU A 22 46.32 -31.07 0.93
CA LEU A 22 46.52 -31.66 -0.39
C LEU A 22 47.96 -31.57 -0.94
N GLY A 23 48.86 -30.83 -0.27
CA GLY A 23 50.24 -30.64 -0.73
C GLY A 23 50.30 -29.84 -2.02
N ASN A 24 50.60 -28.54 -1.92
CA ASN A 24 50.65 -27.54 -3.00
C ASN A 24 50.57 -28.07 -4.45
N PRO A 25 49.40 -28.04 -5.10
CA PRO A 25 49.27 -28.28 -6.53
C PRO A 25 49.45 -26.98 -7.33
N PRO A 26 50.07 -27.03 -8.53
CA PRO A 26 50.18 -25.86 -9.40
C PRO A 26 48.87 -25.67 -10.20
N ASN A 27 48.42 -24.41 -10.31
CA ASN A 27 47.32 -23.86 -11.12
C ASN A 27 45.85 -23.95 -10.61
N PRO A 28 45.06 -22.85 -10.74
CA PRO A 28 43.74 -22.69 -10.12
C PRO A 28 42.54 -23.24 -10.93
N LEU A 29 42.78 -24.00 -12.00
CA LEU A 29 41.71 -24.65 -12.78
C LEU A 29 41.62 -26.16 -12.56
N PHE A 30 42.45 -26.71 -11.68
CA PHE A 30 42.33 -28.10 -11.25
C PHE A 30 41.27 -28.23 -10.16
N SER A 31 40.13 -28.81 -10.55
CA SER A 31 39.32 -29.73 -9.73
C SER A 31 38.07 -29.24 -8.99
N ILE A 32 37.17 -28.49 -9.67
CA ILE A 32 35.74 -28.46 -9.27
C ILE A 32 35.13 -29.88 -9.37
N PHE A 33 35.56 -30.68 -10.36
CA PHE A 33 35.08 -32.05 -10.55
C PHE A 33 35.47 -33.02 -9.44
N GLN A 34 36.66 -32.94 -8.83
CA GLN A 34 36.98 -33.83 -7.69
C GLN A 34 36.37 -33.34 -6.38
N VAL A 35 36.14 -32.02 -6.21
CA VAL A 35 35.39 -31.51 -5.05
C VAL A 35 33.95 -32.02 -5.09
N ILE A 36 33.31 -32.01 -6.27
CA ILE A 36 31.98 -32.58 -6.48
C ILE A 36 32.01 -34.10 -6.28
N SER A 37 33.01 -34.81 -6.80
CA SER A 37 33.15 -36.27 -6.62
C SER A 37 33.38 -36.67 -5.16
N PHE A 38 34.13 -35.88 -4.39
CA PHE A 38 34.40 -36.14 -2.97
C PHE A 38 33.18 -35.90 -2.07
N ILE A 39 32.36 -34.88 -2.41
CA ILE A 39 31.09 -34.60 -1.73
C ILE A 39 30.05 -35.69 -2.04
N LEU A 40 30.08 -36.26 -3.25
CA LEU A 40 29.17 -37.35 -3.63
C LEU A 40 29.55 -38.71 -3.02
N ASP A 41 30.84 -38.94 -2.71
CA ASP A 41 31.33 -40.22 -2.17
C ASP A 41 31.35 -40.27 -0.62
N SER A 42 31.26 -39.11 0.04
CA SER A 42 31.23 -39.01 1.49
C SER A 42 29.80 -39.05 2.05
N SER A 43 29.19 -40.24 2.09
CA SER A 43 27.92 -40.46 2.79
C SER A 43 28.08 -41.53 3.90
N PRO A 44 27.59 -41.29 5.13
CA PRO A 44 27.69 -42.28 6.20
C PRO A 44 26.67 -43.42 5.99
N LYS A 45 27.13 -44.67 6.21
CA LYS A 45 26.25 -45.85 6.27
C LYS A 45 25.44 -45.81 7.56
N GLU A 46 24.15 -45.50 7.48
CA GLU A 46 23.22 -45.66 8.60
C GLU A 46 22.50 -47.01 8.60
N LYS A 47 22.39 -47.57 9.81
CA LYS A 47 21.76 -48.85 10.13
C LYS A 47 20.33 -48.57 10.65
N MET A 48 19.40 -49.43 10.24
CA MET A 48 17.93 -49.36 10.32
C MET A 48 17.23 -48.91 11.63
N ARG A 49 16.00 -48.35 11.41
CA ARG A 49 14.68 -48.49 12.12
C ARG A 49 14.17 -47.14 12.68
N SER A 50 12.96 -46.60 12.41
CA SER A 50 11.64 -47.08 11.94
C SER A 50 10.88 -46.01 11.10
N LYS A 51 9.90 -46.46 10.30
CA LYS A 51 9.08 -45.68 9.34
C LYS A 51 8.12 -44.68 9.99
N SER A 52 8.10 -43.44 9.49
CA SER A 52 7.01 -42.88 8.65
C SER A 52 7.19 -41.37 8.45
N GLN A 53 7.56 -40.95 7.24
CA GLN A 53 7.07 -39.74 6.53
C GLN A 53 7.77 -39.66 5.17
N SER A 54 7.01 -39.29 4.15
CA SER A 54 7.36 -39.18 2.73
C SER A 54 8.66 -38.41 2.44
N PRO A 55 9.55 -38.89 1.54
CA PRO A 55 10.81 -38.21 1.30
C PRO A 55 10.60 -37.04 0.32
N ILE A 56 10.67 -35.82 0.83
CA ILE A 56 10.90 -34.65 0.00
C ILE A 56 12.24 -34.89 -0.71
N ASN A 57 12.21 -34.99 -2.05
CA ASN A 57 13.38 -35.33 -2.83
C ASN A 57 14.34 -34.12 -2.85
N VAL A 58 15.26 -34.07 -1.88
CA VAL A 58 16.24 -32.98 -1.68
C VAL A 58 16.98 -32.63 -2.98
N LYS A 59 17.14 -33.59 -3.90
CA LYS A 59 17.72 -33.36 -5.23
C LYS A 59 16.88 -32.38 -6.08
N LEU A 60 15.55 -32.45 -6.04
CA LEU A 60 14.67 -31.51 -6.74
C LEU A 60 14.74 -30.10 -6.15
N ILE A 61 14.91 -29.98 -4.83
CA ILE A 61 15.08 -28.69 -4.16
C ILE A 61 16.40 -28.03 -4.59
N LEU A 62 17.50 -28.80 -4.60
CA LEU A 62 18.81 -28.29 -5.01
C LEU A 62 18.83 -27.89 -6.49
N ILE A 63 18.14 -28.62 -7.36
CA ILE A 63 17.97 -28.26 -8.77
C ILE A 63 17.16 -26.97 -8.90
N GLY A 64 16.08 -26.82 -8.13
CA GLY A 64 15.27 -25.60 -8.10
C GLY A 64 16.07 -24.36 -7.69
N ILE A 65 16.88 -24.48 -6.63
CA ILE A 65 17.74 -23.39 -6.15
C ILE A 65 18.79 -23.01 -7.21
N PHE A 66 19.38 -24.00 -7.90
CA PHE A 66 20.34 -23.75 -8.97
C PHE A 66 19.72 -23.00 -10.17
N LEU A 67 18.50 -23.37 -10.57
CA LEU A 67 17.78 -22.70 -11.67
C LEU A 67 17.42 -21.25 -11.33
N VAL A 68 17.02 -20.97 -10.09
CA VAL A 68 16.77 -19.60 -9.61
C VAL A 68 18.06 -18.77 -9.65
N PHE A 69 19.19 -19.35 -9.26
CA PHE A 69 20.48 -18.66 -9.30
C PHE A 69 20.94 -18.34 -10.74
N LEU A 70 20.70 -19.27 -11.68
CA LEU A 70 20.95 -19.06 -13.11
C LEU A 70 20.06 -17.95 -13.68
N LEU A 71 18.78 -17.91 -13.29
CA LEU A 71 17.85 -16.87 -13.74
C LEU A 71 18.30 -15.48 -13.27
N PHE A 72 18.69 -15.36 -11.99
CA PHE A 72 19.25 -14.13 -11.44
C PHE A 72 20.53 -13.69 -12.14
N TRP A 73 21.40 -14.62 -12.52
CA TRP A 73 22.62 -14.29 -13.25
C TRP A 73 22.30 -13.75 -14.64
N VAL A 74 21.40 -14.37 -15.40
CA VAL A 74 21.00 -13.88 -16.72
C VAL A 74 20.38 -12.48 -16.64
N LEU A 75 19.47 -12.25 -15.70
CA LEU A 75 18.85 -10.93 -15.45
C LEU A 75 19.87 -9.84 -15.08
N ARG A 76 20.93 -10.19 -14.35
CA ARG A 76 22.01 -9.26 -14.01
C ARG A 76 22.95 -8.96 -15.18
N SER A 77 23.02 -9.86 -16.16
CA SER A 77 23.91 -9.74 -17.33
C SER A 77 23.33 -8.84 -18.42
N THR A 78 22.01 -8.59 -18.40
CA THR A 78 21.29 -7.74 -19.36
C THR A 78 21.22 -6.26 -18.98
N TYR A 79 21.74 -5.86 -17.81
CA TYR A 79 21.83 -4.46 -17.41
C TYR A 79 23.26 -3.95 -17.53
N SER A 80 23.60 -3.40 -18.69
CA SER A 80 24.75 -2.52 -18.88
C SER A 80 24.23 -1.09 -19.09
N PRO A 81 24.51 -0.12 -18.20
CA PRO A 81 24.19 1.29 -18.45
C PRO A 81 25.25 1.91 -19.37
N SER A 82 24.80 2.64 -20.41
CA SER A 82 25.66 3.48 -21.25
C SER A 82 26.04 4.78 -20.52
N PRO A 83 27.22 5.40 -20.78
CA PRO A 83 27.67 6.59 -20.07
C PRO A 83 27.03 7.89 -20.59
N GLU A 84 26.75 8.81 -19.65
CA GLU A 84 26.24 10.17 -19.85
C GLU A 84 27.22 11.07 -20.64
N GLN A 85 26.68 11.87 -21.58
CA GLN A 85 27.36 13.00 -22.19
C GLN A 85 27.06 14.29 -21.43
N GLN A 86 28.12 14.95 -20.98
CA GLN A 86 28.12 16.31 -20.45
C GLN A 86 27.69 17.33 -21.51
N THR A 87 26.77 18.23 -21.15
CA THR A 87 26.52 19.45 -21.95
C THR A 87 26.85 20.68 -21.10
N GLN A 88 27.81 21.46 -21.59
CA GLN A 88 28.26 22.74 -21.04
C GLN A 88 27.21 23.83 -21.32
N SER A 89 26.86 24.62 -20.30
CA SER A 89 26.10 25.86 -20.44
C SER A 89 27.07 27.05 -20.61
N LEU A 90 26.91 27.79 -21.72
CA LEU A 90 27.63 29.02 -22.03
C LEU A 90 26.99 30.22 -21.33
N ASP A 91 27.86 31.05 -20.74
CA ASP A 91 27.58 32.40 -20.25
C ASP A 91 26.99 33.32 -21.34
N HIS A 92 26.04 34.17 -20.94
CA HIS A 92 25.99 35.52 -21.51
C HIS A 92 25.50 36.54 -20.47
N SER A 93 26.43 37.41 -20.11
CA SER A 93 26.26 38.60 -19.30
C SER A 93 25.41 39.64 -20.01
N SER A 94 24.59 40.40 -19.26
CA SER A 94 24.34 41.82 -19.57
C SER A 94 23.73 42.60 -18.39
N VAL A 95 24.54 43.54 -17.91
CA VAL A 95 24.22 44.95 -17.61
C VAL A 95 23.48 45.30 -16.31
N VAL A 96 24.30 45.83 -15.40
CA VAL A 96 24.03 46.70 -14.25
C VAL A 96 23.37 48.02 -14.69
N SER A 97 22.39 48.49 -13.92
CA SER A 97 22.08 49.93 -13.83
C SER A 97 21.83 50.31 -12.37
N LYS A 98 22.67 51.23 -11.88
CA LYS A 98 22.59 51.94 -10.60
C LYS A 98 21.65 53.13 -10.76
N SER A 99 20.80 53.38 -9.78
CA SER A 99 20.43 54.75 -9.39
C SER A 99 20.10 54.79 -7.90
N SER A 100 20.85 55.61 -7.20
CA SER A 100 20.72 56.05 -5.81
C SER A 100 19.77 57.24 -5.70
N SER A 101 19.00 57.32 -4.61
CA SER A 101 18.69 58.58 -3.92
C SER A 101 18.05 58.30 -2.55
N GLU A 102 18.45 59.13 -1.60
CA GLU A 102 18.30 59.06 -0.14
C GLU A 102 16.93 59.55 0.40
N ASP A 103 16.57 59.00 1.56
CA ASP A 103 15.93 59.54 2.78
C ASP A 103 14.79 60.60 2.75
N GLN A 104 13.67 60.26 3.41
CA GLN A 104 13.18 60.98 4.61
C GLN A 104 12.07 60.21 5.37
N GLU A 105 12.15 60.30 6.71
CA GLU A 105 11.25 59.76 7.74
C GLU A 105 9.83 60.35 7.71
N THR A 106 8.81 59.58 8.13
CA THR A 106 8.15 59.73 9.45
C THR A 106 7.01 58.71 9.69
N ASP A 107 6.92 58.31 10.96
CA ASP A 107 5.78 57.91 11.78
C ASP A 107 5.19 56.49 11.78
N GLU A 108 5.03 56.06 13.04
CA GLU A 108 4.61 54.77 13.59
C GLU A 108 3.11 54.51 13.40
N ASP A 109 2.74 53.23 13.18
CA ASP A 109 1.66 52.62 13.98
C ASP A 109 1.63 51.09 13.88
N HIS A 110 1.33 50.47 15.03
CA HIS A 110 1.26 49.03 15.27
C HIS A 110 0.05 48.36 14.59
N GLN A 111 0.23 47.18 13.95
CA GLN A 111 -0.45 45.93 14.33
C GLN A 111 -0.08 44.72 13.45
N SER A 112 -0.02 43.58 14.14
CA SER A 112 0.35 42.22 13.69
C SER A 112 -0.49 41.68 12.53
N SER A 113 0.16 41.08 11.53
CA SER A 113 -0.47 40.21 10.55
C SER A 113 0.27 38.88 10.42
N SER A 114 -0.47 37.78 10.56
CA SER A 114 -0.05 36.40 10.35
C SER A 114 0.17 36.10 8.86
N PRO A 115 1.03 35.13 8.48
CA PRO A 115 1.26 34.82 7.07
C PRO A 115 0.13 33.97 6.51
N SER A 116 -0.54 34.50 5.49
CA SER A 116 -1.54 33.79 4.67
C SER A 116 -0.85 32.75 3.79
N SER A 117 -1.35 31.51 3.87
CA SER A 117 -1.03 30.42 2.96
C SER A 117 -1.58 30.71 1.57
N SER A 118 -0.75 30.55 0.55
CA SER A 118 -1.11 30.68 -0.86
C SER A 118 -2.08 29.56 -1.25
N SER A 119 -3.38 29.87 -1.25
CA SER A 119 -4.40 29.06 -1.91
C SER A 119 -4.29 29.24 -3.42
N SER A 120 -3.88 28.19 -4.10
CA SER A 120 -3.97 28.08 -5.56
C SER A 120 -5.45 28.01 -5.96
N SER A 121 -6.01 29.16 -6.32
CA SER A 121 -7.39 29.31 -6.79
C SER A 121 -7.65 28.41 -8.00
N ALA A 122 -8.49 27.39 -7.80
CA ALA A 122 -9.13 26.67 -8.89
C ALA A 122 -9.94 27.67 -9.72
N VAL A 123 -9.65 27.76 -11.01
CA VAL A 123 -10.40 28.60 -11.95
C VAL A 123 -11.81 28.04 -12.06
N ALA A 124 -12.75 28.66 -11.35
CA ALA A 124 -14.17 28.37 -11.46
C ALA A 124 -14.63 28.71 -12.89
N CYS A 125 -15.07 27.71 -13.64
CA CYS A 125 -15.71 27.93 -14.94
C CYS A 125 -17.09 28.57 -14.70
N PRO A 126 -17.38 29.74 -15.28
CA PRO A 126 -18.72 30.33 -15.19
C PRO A 126 -19.74 29.42 -15.89
N SER A 127 -20.92 29.33 -15.29
CA SER A 127 -22.06 28.55 -15.74
C SER A 127 -22.48 28.88 -17.20
N ASN A 128 -22.07 28.03 -18.13
CA ASN A 128 -22.88 27.35 -19.15
C ASN A 128 -21.96 26.90 -20.30
N THR A 129 -21.81 25.56 -20.42
CA THR A 129 -21.03 24.83 -21.44
C THR A 129 -19.52 25.06 -21.43
N CYS A 130 -18.84 24.63 -20.37
CA CYS A 130 -17.44 24.24 -20.51
C CYS A 130 -17.38 22.91 -21.28
N ASN A 131 -17.18 22.95 -22.59
CA ASN A 131 -17.04 21.76 -23.46
C ASN A 131 -15.68 21.05 -23.31
N LYS A 132 -14.91 21.37 -22.26
CA LYS A 132 -13.60 20.79 -22.01
C LYS A 132 -13.73 19.70 -20.96
N ILE A 133 -13.13 18.54 -21.21
CA ILE A 133 -12.99 17.49 -20.20
C ILE A 133 -12.27 18.03 -18.97
N SER A 134 -12.62 17.53 -17.79
CA SER A 134 -11.95 17.98 -16.57
C SER A 134 -10.47 17.59 -16.58
N PRO A 135 -9.58 18.38 -15.95
CA PRO A 135 -8.17 18.02 -15.85
C PRO A 135 -7.94 16.66 -15.19
N SER A 136 -8.75 16.30 -14.18
CA SER A 136 -8.63 14.98 -13.54
C SER A 136 -8.96 13.84 -14.51
N LEU A 137 -10.01 14.00 -15.33
CA LEU A 137 -10.37 13.01 -16.36
C LEU A 137 -9.30 12.94 -17.45
N ALA A 138 -8.81 14.09 -17.94
CA ALA A 138 -7.75 14.13 -18.94
C ALA A 138 -6.48 13.42 -18.46
N ASN A 139 -6.06 13.69 -17.21
CA ASN A 139 -4.90 13.06 -16.59
C ASN A 139 -5.08 11.55 -16.44
N ALA A 140 -6.25 11.10 -15.96
CA ALA A 140 -6.55 9.67 -15.84
C ALA A 140 -6.54 8.97 -17.20
N LEU A 141 -7.16 9.56 -18.23
CA LEU A 141 -7.16 9.02 -19.59
C LEU A 141 -5.75 8.84 -20.13
N VAL A 142 -4.90 9.87 -20.05
CA VAL A 142 -3.50 9.78 -20.51
C VAL A 142 -2.73 8.75 -19.69
N HIS A 143 -2.87 8.74 -18.37
CA HIS A 143 -2.18 7.80 -17.49
C HIS A 143 -2.52 6.35 -17.84
N TYR A 144 -3.80 5.98 -17.89
CA TYR A 144 -4.20 4.60 -18.14
C TYR A 144 -4.09 4.18 -19.60
N ALA A 145 -4.19 5.10 -20.57
CA ALA A 145 -3.96 4.77 -21.98
C ALA A 145 -2.48 4.53 -22.31
N THR A 146 -1.56 5.03 -21.48
CA THR A 146 -0.10 4.93 -21.72
C THR A 146 0.63 4.07 -20.70
N SER A 147 -0.01 3.68 -19.59
CA SER A 147 0.56 2.78 -18.58
C SER A 147 0.52 1.33 -19.04
N ASN A 148 1.57 0.58 -18.72
CA ASN A 148 1.60 -0.88 -18.87
C ASN A 148 1.10 -1.62 -17.61
N VAL A 149 0.64 -0.87 -16.60
CA VAL A 149 0.14 -1.42 -15.33
C VAL A 149 -1.36 -1.19 -15.24
N THR A 150 -2.10 -2.28 -15.07
CA THR A 150 -3.56 -2.25 -14.90
C THR A 150 -3.91 -2.34 -13.40
N PRO A 151 -5.01 -1.69 -12.97
CA PRO A 151 -5.61 -1.95 -11.66
C PRO A 151 -5.84 -3.44 -11.37
N GLN A 152 -5.79 -3.83 -10.09
CA GLN A 152 -6.00 -5.22 -9.65
C GLN A 152 -7.45 -5.67 -9.82
N GLN A 153 -8.40 -4.75 -9.70
CA GLN A 153 -9.83 -5.03 -9.84
C GLN A 153 -10.22 -5.14 -11.32
N THR A 154 -11.09 -6.10 -11.62
CA THR A 154 -11.67 -6.29 -12.94
C THR A 154 -12.70 -5.20 -13.26
N LEU A 155 -13.05 -5.05 -14.54
CA LEU A 155 -14.12 -4.15 -14.98
C LEU A 155 -15.43 -4.39 -14.22
N ARG A 156 -15.79 -5.65 -13.97
CA ARG A 156 -17.04 -5.99 -13.27
C ARG A 156 -17.00 -5.57 -11.80
N GLU A 157 -15.88 -5.82 -11.13
CA GLU A 157 -15.64 -5.39 -9.75
C GLU A 157 -15.69 -3.86 -9.64
N ILE A 158 -14.95 -3.13 -10.49
CA ILE A 158 -14.96 -1.66 -10.51
C ILE A 158 -16.36 -1.09 -10.80
N SER A 159 -17.13 -1.77 -11.68
CA SER A 159 -18.47 -1.34 -12.05
C SER A 159 -19.44 -1.28 -10.86
N VAL A 160 -19.20 -2.04 -9.79
CA VAL A 160 -20.01 -1.98 -8.57
C VAL A 160 -19.86 -0.62 -7.90
N SER A 161 -18.63 -0.19 -7.61
CA SER A 161 -18.35 1.11 -6.99
C SER A 161 -18.67 2.28 -7.94
N LEU A 162 -18.45 2.10 -9.25
CA LEU A 162 -18.79 3.09 -10.27
C LEU A 162 -20.29 3.46 -10.24
N ARG A 163 -21.19 2.48 -10.21
CA ARG A 163 -22.65 2.74 -10.16
C ARG A 163 -23.09 3.57 -8.96
N VAL A 164 -22.35 3.49 -7.84
CA VAL A 164 -22.60 4.30 -6.66
C VAL A 164 -22.01 5.70 -6.83
N LEU A 165 -20.77 5.80 -7.30
CA LEU A 165 -20.12 7.08 -7.61
C LEU A 165 -20.89 7.91 -8.65
N GLU A 166 -21.46 7.29 -9.69
CA GLU A 166 -22.30 7.97 -10.68
C GLU A 166 -23.51 8.70 -10.06
N LYS A 167 -23.99 8.21 -8.90
CA LYS A 167 -25.14 8.79 -8.20
C LYS A 167 -24.73 9.76 -7.10
N LYS A 168 -23.58 9.52 -6.44
CA LYS A 168 -23.15 10.25 -5.25
C LYS A 168 -22.07 11.30 -5.52
N SER A 169 -21.26 11.15 -6.57
CA SER A 169 -20.20 12.10 -6.90
C SER A 169 -20.78 13.47 -7.29
N PRO A 170 -20.17 14.59 -6.86
CA PRO A 170 -19.01 14.66 -5.97
C PRO A 170 -19.35 14.33 -4.51
N CYS A 171 -18.54 13.48 -3.85
CA CYS A 171 -18.75 13.06 -2.46
C CYS A 171 -17.45 12.97 -1.64
N ASN A 172 -17.59 12.70 -0.34
CA ASN A 172 -16.47 12.30 0.52
C ASN A 172 -16.20 10.81 0.33
N PHE A 173 -15.06 10.48 -0.27
CA PHE A 173 -14.65 9.12 -0.59
C PHE A 173 -13.35 8.73 0.13
N LEU A 174 -13.42 7.74 1.01
CA LEU A 174 -12.26 7.17 1.71
C LEU A 174 -11.83 5.85 1.08
N VAL A 175 -10.53 5.65 0.90
CA VAL A 175 -9.95 4.40 0.41
C VAL A 175 -8.88 3.94 1.39
N PHE A 176 -9.05 2.76 1.97
CA PHE A 176 -7.95 2.03 2.60
C PHE A 176 -7.19 1.32 1.48
N GLY A 177 -6.02 1.85 1.15
CA GLY A 177 -5.16 1.42 0.06
C GLY A 177 -4.75 2.60 -0.82
N LEU A 178 -3.48 2.65 -1.21
CA LEU A 178 -2.97 3.55 -2.24
C LEU A 178 -2.34 2.70 -3.34
N GLY A 179 -2.62 3.01 -4.60
CA GLY A 179 -2.13 2.17 -5.67
C GLY A 179 -2.40 2.69 -7.07
N HIS A 180 -2.31 1.78 -8.04
CA HIS A 180 -2.45 2.10 -9.45
C HIS A 180 -3.87 2.49 -9.85
N ASP A 181 -4.87 2.23 -9.01
CA ASP A 181 -6.28 2.60 -9.19
C ASP A 181 -6.64 3.94 -8.56
N SER A 182 -5.78 4.53 -7.72
CA SER A 182 -6.06 5.77 -6.98
C SER A 182 -6.38 6.97 -7.88
N LEU A 183 -5.72 7.07 -9.03
CA LEU A 183 -6.03 8.13 -10.00
C LEU A 183 -7.41 7.95 -10.62
N MET A 184 -7.80 6.71 -10.93
CA MET A 184 -9.14 6.38 -11.41
C MET A 184 -10.19 6.76 -10.37
N TRP A 185 -10.00 6.37 -9.11
CA TRP A 185 -10.94 6.70 -8.02
C TRP A 185 -11.12 8.21 -7.86
N THR A 186 -10.03 8.96 -7.89
CA THR A 186 -10.05 10.42 -7.81
C THR A 186 -10.76 11.05 -9.03
N ALA A 187 -10.54 10.51 -10.23
CA ALA A 187 -11.17 11.00 -11.45
C ALA A 187 -12.68 10.68 -11.51
N LEU A 188 -13.10 9.51 -11.02
CA LEU A 188 -14.50 9.12 -10.91
C LEU A 188 -15.28 9.95 -9.89
N ASN A 189 -14.61 10.40 -8.82
CA ASN A 189 -15.16 11.33 -7.83
C ASN A 189 -14.80 12.81 -8.13
N HIS A 190 -14.84 13.22 -9.40
CA HIS A 190 -14.43 14.57 -9.80
C HIS A 190 -15.24 15.65 -9.08
N GLY A 191 -14.54 16.61 -8.46
CA GLY A 191 -15.14 17.68 -7.66
C GLY A 191 -15.44 17.29 -6.21
N GLY A 192 -15.31 16.00 -5.87
CA GLY A 192 -15.38 15.48 -4.51
C GLY A 192 -14.00 15.42 -3.84
N ARG A 193 -13.98 14.94 -2.60
CA ARG A 193 -12.73 14.70 -1.86
C ARG A 193 -12.48 13.20 -1.79
N THR A 194 -11.31 12.77 -2.25
CA THR A 194 -10.88 11.37 -2.20
C THR A 194 -9.61 11.26 -1.38
N VAL A 195 -9.61 10.43 -0.33
CA VAL A 195 -8.49 10.27 0.60
C VAL A 195 -8.04 8.82 0.64
N PHE A 196 -6.74 8.58 0.53
CA PHE A 196 -6.12 7.25 0.54
C PHE A 196 -5.34 7.00 1.84
N LEU A 197 -5.46 5.81 2.41
CA LEU A 197 -4.72 5.38 3.61
C LEU A 197 -3.80 4.22 3.26
N GLU A 198 -2.52 4.34 3.59
CA GLU A 198 -1.49 3.39 3.14
C GLU A 198 -0.52 3.03 4.26
N GLU A 199 -0.11 1.76 4.33
CA GLU A 199 0.83 1.25 5.35
C GLU A 199 2.31 1.53 5.03
N ASP A 200 2.69 1.65 3.76
CA ASP A 200 4.09 1.80 3.36
C ASP A 200 4.40 3.26 2.98
N LYS A 201 5.19 3.94 3.82
CA LYS A 201 5.65 5.32 3.55
C LYS A 201 6.41 5.46 2.24
N SER A 202 7.25 4.48 1.91
CA SER A 202 8.05 4.53 0.68
C SER A 202 7.16 4.39 -0.56
N TRP A 203 6.09 3.60 -0.45
CA TRP A 203 5.08 3.49 -1.51
C TRP A 203 4.30 4.80 -1.68
N ILE A 204 3.92 5.46 -0.58
CA ILE A 204 3.31 6.80 -0.61
C ILE A 204 4.21 7.78 -1.36
N GLU A 205 5.48 7.88 -0.99
CA GLU A 205 6.44 8.78 -1.62
C GLU A 205 6.61 8.47 -3.11
N GLN A 206 6.66 7.18 -3.48
CA GLN A 206 6.75 6.75 -4.87
C GLN A 206 5.53 7.17 -5.68
N ILE A 207 4.31 6.92 -5.19
CA ILE A 207 3.08 7.30 -5.90
C ILE A 207 2.95 8.81 -5.98
N GLN A 208 3.22 9.55 -4.91
CA GLN A 208 3.16 11.01 -4.89
C GLN A 208 4.18 11.66 -5.85
N SER A 209 5.33 11.03 -6.10
CA SER A 209 6.28 11.53 -7.11
C SER A 209 5.72 11.51 -8.54
N GLN A 210 4.80 10.58 -8.82
CA GLN A 210 4.16 10.42 -10.13
C GLN A 210 2.81 11.16 -10.21
N LEU A 211 2.09 11.18 -9.09
CA LEU A 211 0.73 11.70 -8.96
C LEU A 211 0.65 12.63 -7.74
N PRO A 212 1.25 13.84 -7.80
CA PRO A 212 1.43 14.72 -6.65
C PRO A 212 0.14 15.29 -6.05
N ASN A 213 -0.98 15.15 -6.77
CA ASN A 213 -2.29 15.67 -6.36
C ASN A 213 -3.12 14.64 -5.58
N LEU A 214 -2.63 13.42 -5.34
CA LEU A 214 -3.34 12.44 -4.53
C LEU A 214 -3.19 12.76 -3.04
N GLU A 215 -4.32 12.92 -2.35
CA GLU A 215 -4.37 13.11 -0.90
C GLU A 215 -4.23 11.74 -0.21
N SER A 216 -3.07 11.47 0.39
CA SER A 216 -2.81 10.19 1.05
C SER A 216 -2.13 10.36 2.41
N TYR A 217 -2.49 9.48 3.35
CA TYR A 217 -1.92 9.47 4.69
C TYR A 217 -1.36 8.09 5.05
N HIS A 218 -0.22 8.10 5.74
CA HIS A 218 0.37 6.89 6.29
C HIS A 218 -0.41 6.43 7.53
N VAL A 219 -0.75 5.14 7.57
CA VAL A 219 -1.46 4.50 8.69
C VAL A 219 -0.66 3.30 9.17
N ILE A 220 -0.57 3.14 10.49
CA ILE A 220 0.06 1.97 11.10
C ILE A 220 -1.04 0.95 11.43
N TYR A 221 -0.89 -0.26 10.90
CA TYR A 221 -1.71 -1.41 11.25
C TYR A 221 -0.92 -2.31 12.20
N ASP A 222 -1.48 -2.55 13.38
CA ASP A 222 -0.85 -3.27 14.49
C ASP A 222 -1.29 -4.74 14.60
N THR A 223 -2.28 -5.15 13.82
CA THR A 223 -2.74 -6.53 13.71
C THR A 223 -1.98 -7.30 12.63
N ARG A 224 -1.97 -8.63 12.72
CA ARG A 224 -1.40 -9.54 11.73
C ARG A 224 -2.41 -10.58 11.31
N ILE A 225 -2.29 -11.11 10.09
CA ILE A 225 -3.18 -12.17 9.58
C ILE A 225 -3.24 -13.37 10.54
N THR A 226 -2.10 -13.76 11.13
CA THR A 226 -2.02 -14.88 12.09
C THR A 226 -2.87 -14.69 13.35
N GLN A 227 -3.35 -13.47 13.62
CA GLN A 227 -4.21 -13.15 14.76
C GLN A 227 -5.70 -13.13 14.39
N ALA A 228 -6.07 -13.44 13.13
CA ALA A 228 -7.44 -13.32 12.65
C ALA A 228 -8.46 -14.10 13.50
N ASP A 229 -8.18 -15.36 13.83
CA ASP A 229 -9.10 -16.21 14.59
C ASP A 229 -9.35 -15.65 16.01
N GLU A 230 -8.27 -15.26 16.70
CA GLU A 230 -8.34 -14.64 18.03
C GLU A 230 -9.11 -13.31 17.98
N LEU A 231 -8.81 -12.46 16.99
CA LEU A 231 -9.46 -11.16 16.83
C LEU A 231 -10.94 -11.29 16.47
N MET A 232 -11.33 -12.31 15.72
CA MET A 232 -12.72 -12.63 15.44
C MET A 232 -13.45 -13.03 16.73
N GLU A 233 -12.87 -13.93 17.53
CA GLU A 233 -13.44 -14.34 18.82
C GLU A 233 -13.61 -13.14 19.77
N ILE A 234 -12.58 -12.29 19.89
CA ILE A 234 -12.63 -11.06 20.69
C ILE A 234 -13.72 -10.12 20.17
N GLY A 235 -13.79 -9.88 18.86
CA GLY A 235 -14.79 -9.00 18.26
C GLY A 235 -16.23 -9.46 18.49
N MET A 236 -16.47 -10.77 18.47
CA MET A 236 -17.80 -11.37 18.63
C MET A 236 -18.24 -11.48 20.09
N SER A 237 -17.32 -11.72 21.01
CA SER A 237 -17.61 -11.94 22.44
C SER A 237 -17.55 -10.67 23.29
N ASN A 238 -16.73 -9.69 22.89
CA ASN A 238 -16.52 -8.48 23.67
C ASN A 238 -17.59 -7.42 23.37
N GLU A 239 -18.37 -7.05 24.38
CA GLU A 239 -19.42 -6.03 24.26
C GLU A 239 -18.88 -4.64 23.90
N ASP A 240 -17.60 -4.35 24.18
CA ASP A 240 -16.98 -3.11 23.72
C ASP A 240 -16.78 -3.07 22.19
N CYS A 241 -16.74 -4.22 21.51
CA CYS A 241 -16.68 -4.33 20.05
C CYS A 241 -18.07 -4.20 19.38
N LYS A 242 -19.15 -4.20 20.16
CA LYS A 242 -20.53 -4.02 19.69
C LYS A 242 -21.08 -2.61 19.98
N LYS A 243 -20.25 -1.72 20.51
CA LYS A 243 -20.60 -0.32 20.77
C LYS A 243 -20.14 0.55 19.60
N VAL A 244 -21.05 1.36 19.08
CA VAL A 244 -20.69 2.41 18.13
C VAL A 244 -20.09 3.58 18.92
N THR A 245 -18.76 3.64 18.92
CA THR A 245 -17.98 4.72 19.54
C THR A 245 -17.10 5.39 18.50
N ASP A 246 -16.59 6.58 18.79
CA ASP A 246 -15.49 7.15 18.02
C ASP A 246 -14.30 6.18 18.00
N PRO A 247 -13.68 5.90 16.83
CA PRO A 247 -12.52 5.00 16.74
C PRO A 247 -11.38 5.37 17.70
N ARG A 248 -11.14 6.67 17.97
CA ARG A 248 -10.09 7.16 18.87
C ARG A 248 -10.22 6.63 20.30
N PHE A 249 -11.45 6.42 20.74
CA PHE A 249 -11.78 6.06 22.12
C PHE A 249 -12.33 4.63 22.24
N SER A 250 -12.35 3.88 21.14
CA SER A 250 -12.86 2.52 21.15
C SER A 250 -11.99 1.62 22.02
N LYS A 251 -12.63 0.81 22.86
CA LYS A 251 -11.96 -0.22 23.67
C LYS A 251 -11.77 -1.52 22.91
N CYS A 252 -12.44 -1.68 21.76
CA CYS A 252 -12.27 -2.85 20.91
C CYS A 252 -10.85 -2.89 20.31
N GLN A 253 -10.22 -4.06 20.31
CA GLN A 253 -8.88 -4.26 19.75
C GLN A 253 -8.86 -4.11 18.22
N LEU A 254 -9.99 -4.32 17.55
CA LEU A 254 -10.13 -4.17 16.10
C LEU A 254 -10.16 -2.70 15.62
N ALA A 255 -10.34 -1.73 16.53
CA ALA A 255 -10.44 -0.33 16.14
C ALA A 255 -9.06 0.29 15.86
N LEU A 256 -8.90 0.89 14.69
CA LEU A 256 -7.74 1.71 14.35
C LEU A 256 -7.85 3.07 15.04
N LYS A 257 -7.05 3.27 16.08
CA LYS A 257 -7.07 4.47 16.93
C LYS A 257 -6.18 5.60 16.40
N GLY A 258 -5.16 5.24 15.63
CA GLY A 258 -4.13 6.16 15.11
C GLY A 258 -4.45 6.75 13.73
N LEU A 259 -5.72 6.80 13.33
CA LEU A 259 -6.11 7.40 12.06
C LEU A 259 -5.91 8.93 12.09
N PRO A 260 -5.55 9.57 10.95
CA PRO A 260 -5.45 11.02 10.86
C PRO A 260 -6.76 11.72 11.24
N GLN A 261 -6.68 12.88 11.87
CA GLN A 261 -7.85 13.69 12.25
C GLN A 261 -8.74 14.00 11.03
N GLN A 262 -8.12 14.25 9.88
CA GLN A 262 -8.76 14.50 8.60
C GLN A 262 -9.65 13.34 8.11
N VAL A 263 -9.45 12.14 8.65
CA VAL A 263 -10.29 10.95 8.39
C VAL A 263 -11.43 10.86 9.39
N LEU A 264 -11.15 11.13 10.66
CA LEU A 264 -12.07 10.91 11.77
C LEU A 264 -13.16 11.99 11.89
N GLU A 265 -12.94 13.17 11.31
CA GLU A 265 -13.85 14.32 11.41
C GLU A 265 -14.77 14.49 10.19
N ILE A 266 -14.71 13.56 9.24
CA ILE A 266 -15.45 13.62 7.99
C ILE A 266 -16.54 12.55 7.97
N ASP A 267 -17.74 12.98 7.59
CA ASP A 267 -18.84 12.09 7.25
C ASP A 267 -18.62 11.53 5.84
N TRP A 268 -18.06 10.33 5.75
CA TRP A 268 -17.78 9.65 4.49
C TRP A 268 -19.06 9.10 3.84
N ASP A 269 -19.21 9.29 2.53
CA ASP A 269 -20.34 8.80 1.75
C ASP A 269 -20.03 7.44 1.12
N LEU A 270 -18.75 7.23 0.81
CA LEU A 270 -18.20 6.04 0.19
C LEU A 270 -16.90 5.64 0.89
N ILE A 271 -16.74 4.34 1.17
CA ILE A 271 -15.50 3.77 1.71
C ILE A 271 -15.13 2.52 0.90
N ILE A 272 -13.88 2.41 0.42
CA ILE A 272 -13.32 1.15 -0.11
C ILE A 272 -12.27 0.64 0.88
N VAL A 273 -12.32 -0.66 1.19
CA VAL A 273 -11.29 -1.38 1.95
C VAL A 273 -10.57 -2.35 1.01
N ASP A 274 -9.40 -1.93 0.51
CA ASP A 274 -8.51 -2.72 -0.37
C ASP A 274 -7.07 -2.82 0.18
N ALA A 275 -6.85 -2.37 1.40
CA ALA A 275 -5.60 -2.51 2.14
C ALA A 275 -5.90 -2.66 3.63
N PRO A 276 -4.95 -3.13 4.44
CA PRO A 276 -3.56 -3.50 4.11
C PRO A 276 -3.39 -4.75 3.23
N THR A 277 -2.16 -4.97 2.78
CA THR A 277 -1.70 -5.99 1.81
C THR A 277 -2.14 -7.43 2.10
N GLY A 278 -2.07 -7.88 3.36
CA GLY A 278 -2.71 -9.13 3.80
C GLY A 278 -2.34 -10.41 3.04
N TRP A 279 -1.13 -10.55 2.46
CA TRP A 279 -0.77 -11.74 1.64
C TRP A 279 0.33 -12.64 2.22
N HIS A 280 0.93 -12.31 3.36
CA HIS A 280 1.89 -13.17 4.07
C HIS A 280 1.65 -13.15 5.58
N ASP A 281 2.10 -14.19 6.30
CA ASP A 281 1.80 -14.37 7.74
C ASP A 281 2.15 -13.15 8.62
N GLY A 282 3.28 -12.50 8.33
CA GLY A 282 3.70 -11.30 9.03
C GLY A 282 2.98 -10.00 8.63
N ALA A 283 2.17 -10.02 7.57
CA ALA A 283 1.55 -8.82 7.01
C ALA A 283 0.39 -8.37 7.90
N PRO A 284 0.11 -7.06 7.92
CA PRO A 284 -1.15 -6.60 8.42
C PRO A 284 -2.29 -7.12 7.54
N GLY A 285 -3.32 -7.69 8.17
CA GLY A 285 -4.54 -8.15 7.51
C GLY A 285 -5.64 -7.07 7.56
N ARG A 286 -6.68 -7.21 6.74
CA ARG A 286 -7.76 -6.20 6.64
C ARG A 286 -8.73 -6.17 7.82
N MET A 287 -8.55 -6.99 8.86
CA MET A 287 -9.44 -7.08 10.03
C MET A 287 -9.76 -5.72 10.65
N SER A 288 -8.72 -4.96 11.04
CA SER A 288 -8.91 -3.67 11.70
C SER A 288 -9.43 -2.60 10.74
N ALA A 289 -9.05 -2.66 9.46
CA ALA A 289 -9.53 -1.75 8.43
C ALA A 289 -11.03 -1.95 8.17
N ILE A 290 -11.48 -3.20 7.99
CA ILE A 290 -12.90 -3.56 7.82
C ILE A 290 -13.71 -3.12 9.04
N TYR A 291 -13.28 -3.48 10.25
CA TYR A 291 -13.99 -3.10 11.46
C TYR A 291 -14.10 -1.57 11.60
N THR A 292 -12.99 -0.86 11.37
CA THR A 292 -12.95 0.60 11.53
C THR A 292 -13.77 1.31 10.45
N ALA A 293 -13.76 0.84 9.21
CA ALA A 293 -14.64 1.34 8.15
C ALA A 293 -16.12 1.25 8.57
N GLY A 294 -16.52 0.10 9.13
CA GLY A 294 -17.85 -0.09 9.69
C GLY A 294 -18.15 0.85 10.87
N LEU A 295 -17.16 1.12 11.73
CA LEU A 295 -17.33 2.04 12.87
C LEU A 295 -17.47 3.50 12.40
N ILE A 296 -16.69 3.92 11.41
CA ILE A 296 -16.77 5.24 10.78
C ILE A 296 -18.15 5.42 10.12
N ALA A 297 -18.57 4.46 9.28
CA ALA A 297 -19.87 4.50 8.61
C ALA A 297 -21.04 4.65 9.60
N ARG A 298 -21.03 3.88 10.69
CA ARG A 298 -22.07 3.97 11.73
C ARG A 298 -22.04 5.28 12.53
N ASN A 299 -20.88 5.93 12.62
CA ASN A 299 -20.71 7.22 13.32
C ASN A 299 -21.09 8.44 12.48
N LYS A 300 -21.39 8.28 11.18
CA LYS A 300 -21.88 9.36 10.32
C LYS A 300 -23.04 10.09 11.00
N LEU A 301 -23.13 11.41 10.87
CA LEU A 301 -24.20 12.18 11.53
C LEU A 301 -25.60 11.73 11.11
N ASP A 302 -25.82 11.58 9.81
CA ASP A 302 -27.09 11.16 9.21
C ASP A 302 -26.88 10.44 7.87
N GLY A 303 -27.89 9.70 7.41
CA GLY A 303 -27.87 8.94 6.15
C GLY A 303 -27.10 7.62 6.23
N GLU A 304 -26.65 7.12 5.08
CA GLU A 304 -25.92 5.87 4.93
C GLU A 304 -24.57 6.04 4.23
N THR A 305 -23.63 5.18 4.57
CA THR A 305 -22.32 5.06 3.90
C THR A 305 -22.29 3.76 3.10
N ASP A 306 -21.89 3.86 1.84
CA ASP A 306 -21.60 2.68 1.01
C ASP A 306 -20.17 2.23 1.28
N VAL A 307 -20.01 0.99 1.74
CA VAL A 307 -18.71 0.40 2.08
C VAL A 307 -18.45 -0.79 1.16
N PHE A 308 -17.30 -0.79 0.49
CA PHE A 308 -16.85 -1.93 -0.30
C PHE A 308 -15.64 -2.60 0.33
N VAL A 309 -15.60 -3.93 0.27
CA VAL A 309 -14.45 -4.72 0.69
C VAL A 309 -14.01 -5.56 -0.49
N HIS A 310 -12.72 -5.50 -0.82
CA HIS A 310 -12.12 -6.28 -1.89
C HIS A 310 -11.39 -7.54 -1.36
N ASP A 311 -11.01 -8.46 -2.25
CA ASP A 311 -10.48 -9.80 -1.97
C ASP A 311 -11.32 -10.64 -0.99
N VAL A 312 -12.66 -10.56 -1.07
CA VAL A 312 -13.56 -11.36 -0.20
C VAL A 312 -13.56 -12.86 -0.52
N ASP A 313 -12.75 -13.31 -1.47
CA ASP A 313 -12.40 -14.71 -1.69
C ASP A 313 -11.40 -15.24 -0.64
N ARG A 314 -10.73 -14.34 0.08
CA ARG A 314 -9.87 -14.68 1.23
C ARG A 314 -10.71 -14.83 2.51
N ILE A 315 -10.29 -15.75 3.37
CA ILE A 315 -11.05 -16.13 4.58
C ILE A 315 -11.23 -14.96 5.54
N VAL A 316 -10.18 -14.15 5.74
CA VAL A 316 -10.21 -12.99 6.63
C VAL A 316 -11.26 -11.98 6.16
N GLU A 317 -11.14 -11.53 4.92
CA GLU A 317 -12.02 -10.53 4.34
C GLU A 317 -13.47 -11.04 4.27
N ASP A 318 -13.68 -12.31 3.93
CA ASP A 318 -15.01 -12.92 3.91
C ASP A 318 -15.69 -12.87 5.28
N GLN A 319 -15.02 -13.40 6.32
CA GLN A 319 -15.58 -13.53 7.65
C GLN A 319 -15.73 -12.17 8.34
N PHE A 320 -14.68 -11.34 8.32
CA PHE A 320 -14.70 -10.05 9.01
C PHE A 320 -15.71 -9.08 8.39
N SER A 321 -15.85 -9.05 7.06
CA SER A 321 -16.82 -8.15 6.43
C SER A 321 -18.27 -8.53 6.78
N LYS A 322 -18.63 -9.82 6.73
CA LYS A 322 -19.96 -10.29 7.17
C LYS A 322 -20.22 -10.05 8.65
N ALA A 323 -19.23 -10.29 9.51
CA ALA A 323 -19.38 -10.15 10.95
C ALA A 323 -19.49 -8.67 11.39
N PHE A 324 -18.65 -7.78 10.85
CA PHE A 324 -18.50 -6.43 11.39
C PHE A 324 -19.07 -5.31 10.50
N LEU A 325 -19.29 -5.56 9.21
CA LEU A 325 -20.15 -4.71 8.35
C LEU A 325 -21.60 -5.19 8.33
N CYS A 326 -21.87 -6.35 8.94
CA CYS A 326 -23.14 -7.05 9.03
C CYS A 326 -23.64 -7.58 7.69
N GLU A 327 -23.82 -8.89 7.61
CA GLU A 327 -24.38 -9.57 6.44
C GLU A 327 -25.78 -9.05 6.06
N SER A 328 -26.57 -8.57 7.03
CA SER A 328 -27.85 -7.91 6.79
C SER A 328 -27.78 -6.62 5.96
N TYR A 329 -26.61 -5.98 5.92
CA TYR A 329 -26.35 -4.75 5.14
C TYR A 329 -25.65 -5.05 3.81
N LEU A 330 -25.40 -6.32 3.48
CA LEU A 330 -24.85 -6.74 2.21
C LEU A 330 -25.86 -6.45 1.08
N VAL A 331 -25.43 -5.63 0.12
CA VAL A 331 -26.23 -5.27 -1.06
C VAL A 331 -25.94 -6.24 -2.20
N GLU A 332 -24.67 -6.42 -2.54
CA GLU A 332 -24.24 -7.31 -3.62
C GLU A 332 -22.78 -7.75 -3.45
N GLN A 333 -22.42 -8.84 -4.14
CA GLN A 333 -21.05 -9.30 -4.32
C GLN A 333 -20.82 -9.64 -5.78
N GLU A 334 -19.78 -9.07 -6.39
CA GLU A 334 -19.36 -9.35 -7.77
C GLU A 334 -17.88 -9.74 -7.75
N GLY A 335 -17.56 -10.95 -8.20
CA GLY A 335 -16.18 -11.47 -8.10
C GLY A 335 -15.67 -11.39 -6.66
N ARG A 336 -14.57 -10.65 -6.46
CA ARG A 336 -13.92 -10.47 -5.16
C ARG A 336 -14.28 -9.16 -4.45
N ILE A 337 -15.23 -8.38 -4.96
CA ILE A 337 -15.71 -7.17 -4.28
C ILE A 337 -17.09 -7.39 -3.67
N ARG A 338 -17.28 -6.90 -2.44
CA ARG A 338 -18.53 -6.94 -1.70
C ARG A 338 -18.97 -5.53 -1.36
N HIS A 339 -20.23 -5.20 -1.60
CA HIS A 339 -20.84 -3.89 -1.33
C HIS A 339 -21.81 -3.99 -0.15
N PHE A 340 -21.63 -3.12 0.84
CA PHE A 340 -22.53 -2.94 1.97
C PHE A 340 -23.10 -1.52 1.98
N ASN A 341 -24.34 -1.36 2.41
CA ASN A 341 -24.93 -0.05 2.68
C ASN A 341 -25.23 0.07 4.18
N ILE A 342 -24.38 0.82 4.89
CA ILE A 342 -24.37 0.87 6.35
C ILE A 342 -25.05 2.15 6.83
N PRO A 343 -26.17 2.07 7.56
CA PRO A 343 -26.89 3.25 7.99
C PRO A 343 -26.28 3.86 9.26
N SER A 344 -26.34 5.20 9.38
CA SER A 344 -25.89 5.94 10.56
C SER A 344 -26.62 5.47 11.82
N HIS A 345 -25.88 5.15 12.89
CA HIS A 345 -26.45 4.86 14.20
C HIS A 345 -26.82 6.12 15.00
N ARG A 346 -26.36 7.30 14.55
CA ARG A 346 -26.74 8.59 15.15
C ARG A 346 -28.14 9.03 14.73
N SER A 347 -28.57 8.66 13.52
CA SER A 347 -29.92 8.94 13.01
C SER A 347 -31.04 8.20 13.78
N ARG A 348 -30.75 7.02 14.35
CA ARG A 348 -31.74 6.20 15.08
C ARG A 348 -31.11 5.53 16.30
N LEU A 349 -31.37 6.11 17.47
CA LEU A 349 -30.94 5.57 18.76
C LEU A 349 -31.50 4.15 18.99
N GLY A 350 -30.69 3.29 19.63
CA GLY A 350 -31.07 1.92 19.98
C GLY A 350 -30.98 0.90 18.85
N ARG A 351 -30.44 1.26 17.68
CA ARG A 351 -30.12 0.29 16.63
C ARG A 351 -29.05 -0.70 17.11
N PRO A 352 -29.25 -2.02 17.00
CA PRO A 352 -28.22 -3.01 17.32
C PRO A 352 -27.02 -2.89 16.37
N PHE A 353 -25.83 -3.31 16.82
CA PHE A 353 -24.60 -3.23 16.01
C PHE A 353 -24.75 -3.91 14.63
N CYS A 354 -25.32 -5.11 14.64
CA CYS A 354 -25.87 -5.80 13.47
C CYS A 354 -27.33 -6.16 13.74
N PRO A 355 -28.27 -5.77 12.86
CA PRO A 355 -29.71 -6.03 13.01
C PRO A 355 -30.14 -7.44 12.61
#